data_AF-A0A9Y2NLN6-F1
#
_entry.id   AF-A0A9Y2NLN6-F1
#
_cell.length_a   1.000
_cell.length_b   1.000
_cell.length_c   1.000
_cell.angle_alpha   90.00
_cell.angle_beta   90.00
_cell.angle_gamma   90.00
#
_symmetry.space_group_name_H-M   'P 1'
#
loop_
_entity.id
_entity.type
_entity.pdbx_description
1 polymer ?
#
loop_
_entity_poly.entity_id
_entity_poly.type
_entity_poly.pdbx_seq_one_letter_code
_entity_poly.pdbx_strand_id
1 'polypeptide(L)'
;MGRVIAAGVALGLCGVLLGAPPASAQSGSAPSGSLGVQVSIDRRPIADVTVPIDPAKQVELQVVATNPGTAPVKVRSVRLSGVALALTFFAYDTTAPFEVPARGSTTRTFVLDLGDLAGQATGLLPSSVELLDAQRATLGEATTVADVQGSFWSVYGVFGLAMLVLTVLAWLTALLALARHRLAPNRWRRGLRFLPAGFGTGLVAVISLSVLRLVPPEPAIEIPVVLGAAAIAFLLGYLTPHPAAPAAAAAGDGATVRLPVPSTQEFTR
;
A
#
# COMPACT_ATOMS: atom_id res chain seq x y z
N MET A 1 -2.02 -34.38 -1.92
CA MET A 1 -3.12 -33.40 -1.94
C MET A 1 -2.68 -31.95 -1.65
N GLY A 2 -1.71 -31.69 -0.76
CA GLY A 2 -1.25 -30.32 -0.47
C GLY A 2 -0.56 -29.54 -1.61
N ARG A 3 -0.07 -30.20 -2.67
CA ARG A 3 0.58 -29.53 -3.81
C ARG A 3 -0.41 -28.95 -4.83
N VAL A 4 -1.66 -29.40 -4.81
CA VAL A 4 -2.73 -28.92 -5.72
C VAL A 4 -3.40 -27.68 -5.14
N ILE A 5 -3.50 -27.61 -3.81
CA ILE A 5 -4.03 -26.45 -3.08
C ILE A 5 -3.08 -25.23 -3.23
N ALA A 6 -1.77 -25.46 -3.17
CA ALA A 6 -0.77 -24.39 -3.38
C ALA A 6 -0.78 -23.80 -4.81
N ALA A 7 -1.09 -24.62 -5.82
CA ALA A 7 -1.22 -24.17 -7.21
C ALA A 7 -2.53 -23.39 -7.43
N GLY A 8 -3.62 -23.78 -6.77
CA GLY A 8 -4.89 -23.05 -6.80
C GLY A 8 -4.82 -21.67 -6.16
N VAL A 9 -4.12 -21.53 -5.03
CA VAL A 9 -3.92 -20.23 -4.36
C VAL A 9 -2.99 -19.31 -5.17
N ALA A 10 -1.96 -19.86 -5.82
CA ALA A 10 -1.05 -19.07 -6.66
C ALA A 10 -1.70 -18.60 -7.98
N LEU A 11 -2.59 -19.38 -8.58
CA LEU A 11 -3.36 -18.96 -9.76
C LEU A 11 -4.49 -17.99 -9.41
N GLY A 12 -5.09 -18.11 -8.23
CA GLY A 12 -6.05 -17.13 -7.69
C GLY A 12 -5.42 -15.75 -7.48
N LEU A 13 -4.18 -15.69 -6.96
CA LEU A 13 -3.47 -14.42 -6.76
C LEU A 13 -3.05 -13.74 -8.08
N CYS A 14 -2.65 -14.51 -9.10
CA CYS A 14 -2.28 -13.94 -10.41
C CYS A 14 -3.50 -13.45 -11.22
N GLY A 15 -4.67 -14.07 -11.07
CA GLY A 15 -5.90 -13.62 -11.73
C GLY A 15 -6.39 -12.26 -11.23
N VAL A 16 -6.19 -11.96 -9.94
CA VAL A 16 -6.58 -10.67 -9.34
C VAL A 16 -5.63 -9.53 -9.74
N LEU A 17 -4.37 -9.82 -10.05
CA LEU A 17 -3.36 -8.81 -10.43
C LEU A 17 -3.38 -8.39 -11.91
N LEU A 18 -4.00 -9.17 -12.80
CA LEU A 18 -4.01 -8.93 -14.25
C LEU A 18 -5.37 -8.51 -14.81
N GLY A 19 -6.44 -8.60 -14.02
CA GLY A 19 -7.82 -8.25 -14.42
C GLY A 19 -8.39 -7.02 -13.71
N ALA A 20 -7.62 -6.36 -12.84
CA ALA A 20 -8.08 -5.13 -12.22
C ALA A 20 -8.16 -4.03 -13.30
N PRO A 21 -9.33 -3.43 -13.55
CA PRO A 21 -9.39 -2.21 -14.35
C PRO A 21 -8.45 -1.18 -13.72
N PRO A 22 -7.84 -0.27 -14.50
CA PRO A 22 -7.03 0.79 -13.93
C PRO A 22 -7.86 1.47 -12.84
N ALA A 23 -7.36 1.44 -11.61
CA ALA A 23 -7.90 2.26 -10.55
C ALA A 23 -7.65 3.70 -11.00
N SER A 24 -8.64 4.28 -11.67
CA SER A 24 -8.72 5.71 -11.88
C SER A 24 -8.74 6.31 -10.49
N ALA A 25 -7.59 6.84 -10.06
CA ALA A 25 -7.51 7.75 -8.95
C ALA A 25 -8.46 8.90 -9.28
N GLN A 26 -9.66 8.84 -8.71
CA GLN A 26 -10.64 9.89 -8.82
C GLN A 26 -10.14 11.03 -7.95
N SER A 27 -9.19 11.80 -8.49
CA SER A 27 -8.89 13.13 -7.99
C SER A 27 -10.21 13.88 -7.98
N GLY A 28 -10.66 14.23 -6.77
CA GLY A 28 -11.98 14.76 -6.47
C GLY A 28 -12.45 15.77 -7.50
N SER A 29 -13.29 15.30 -8.42
CA SER A 29 -14.09 16.15 -9.28
C SER A 29 -15.19 16.67 -8.36
N ALA A 30 -14.93 17.82 -7.75
CA ALA A 30 -15.85 18.48 -6.84
C ALA A 30 -17.25 18.56 -7.52
N PRO A 31 -18.27 17.86 -7.00
CA PRO A 31 -19.59 17.90 -7.61
C PRO A 31 -20.10 19.34 -7.62
N SER A 32 -20.85 19.71 -8.66
CA SER A 32 -21.46 21.02 -8.80
C SER A 32 -22.35 21.30 -7.59
N GLY A 33 -21.85 22.09 -6.63
CA GLY A 33 -22.39 22.19 -5.27
C GLY A 33 -21.35 22.11 -4.16
N SER A 34 -20.07 21.92 -4.49
CA SER A 34 -18.99 21.83 -3.52
C SER A 34 -18.82 23.11 -2.70
N LEU A 35 -18.87 22.98 -1.37
CA LEU A 35 -18.50 24.00 -0.41
C LEU A 35 -17.00 24.23 -0.46
N GLY A 36 -16.57 25.50 -0.44
CA GLY A 36 -15.20 25.84 -0.11
C GLY A 36 -14.99 25.62 1.39
N VAL A 37 -14.03 24.77 1.75
CA VAL A 37 -13.78 24.40 3.15
C VAL A 37 -12.42 24.95 3.57
N GLN A 38 -12.41 25.73 4.64
CA GLN A 38 -11.18 26.09 5.34
C GLN A 38 -11.26 25.51 6.74
N VAL A 39 -10.17 24.90 7.19
CA VAL A 39 -10.11 24.21 8.47
C VAL A 39 -8.89 24.67 9.23
N SER A 40 -9.07 24.84 10.54
CA SER A 40 -7.99 25.04 11.48
C SER A 40 -8.09 24.05 12.63
N ILE A 41 -6.94 23.57 13.08
CA ILE A 41 -6.78 22.71 14.24
C ILE A 41 -6.01 23.51 15.29
N ASP A 42 -6.54 23.65 16.49
CA ASP A 42 -5.95 24.45 17.59
C ASP A 42 -5.56 25.87 17.14
N ARG A 43 -6.42 26.48 16.33
CA ARG A 43 -6.26 27.81 15.70
C ARG A 43 -5.13 27.91 14.66
N ARG A 44 -4.58 26.78 14.20
CA ARG A 44 -3.62 26.74 13.09
C ARG A 44 -4.31 26.25 11.81
N PRO A 45 -4.24 27.00 10.69
CA PRO A 45 -4.80 26.53 9.43
C PRO A 45 -4.08 25.25 8.98
N ILE A 46 -4.84 24.28 8.45
CA ILE A 46 -4.30 22.96 8.08
C ILE A 46 -3.74 22.90 6.64
N ALA A 47 -3.98 23.94 5.84
CA ALA A 47 -3.58 24.00 4.44
C ALA A 47 -2.06 23.99 4.31
N ASP A 48 -1.53 23.01 3.56
CA ASP A 48 -0.11 22.82 3.24
C ASP A 48 0.84 22.74 4.45
N VAL A 49 0.31 22.41 5.64
CA VAL A 49 1.09 22.32 6.88
C VAL A 49 0.85 20.99 7.57
N THR A 50 1.92 20.40 8.10
CA THR A 50 1.82 19.24 9.00
C THR A 50 1.31 19.67 10.37
N VAL A 51 0.20 19.09 10.81
CA VAL A 51 -0.43 19.42 12.08
C VAL A 51 -0.11 18.34 13.13
N PRO A 52 0.54 18.68 14.26
CA PRO A 52 0.75 17.72 15.32
C PRO A 52 -0.56 17.40 16.05
N ILE A 53 -0.86 16.11 16.20
CA ILE A 53 -2.01 15.62 16.95
C ILE A 53 -1.49 14.81 18.14
N ASP A 54 -1.77 15.29 19.34
CA ASP A 54 -1.48 14.62 20.61
C ASP A 54 -2.75 13.91 21.11
N PRO A 55 -2.81 12.56 21.06
CA PRO A 55 -4.00 11.82 21.49
C PRO A 55 -4.37 12.05 22.97
N ALA A 56 -3.44 12.49 23.81
CA ALA A 56 -3.71 12.77 25.22
C ALA A 56 -4.42 14.10 25.46
N LYS A 57 -4.63 14.90 24.41
CA LYS A 57 -5.27 16.22 24.48
C LYS A 57 -6.49 16.27 23.59
N GLN A 58 -7.48 17.03 24.03
CA GLN A 58 -8.59 17.42 23.18
C GLN A 58 -8.08 18.39 22.12
N VAL A 59 -8.62 18.25 20.92
CA VAL A 59 -8.25 19.07 19.76
C VAL A 59 -9.43 19.95 19.38
N GLU A 60 -9.18 21.24 19.16
CA GLU A 60 -10.19 22.16 18.67
C GLU A 60 -10.17 22.20 17.14
N LEU A 61 -11.17 21.60 16.50
CA LEU A 61 -11.38 21.63 15.06
C LEU A 61 -12.34 22.77 14.70
N GLN A 62 -11.84 23.83 14.08
CA GLN A 62 -12.66 24.90 13.54
C GLN A 62 -12.79 24.74 12.02
N VAL A 63 -14.03 24.78 11.55
CA VAL A 63 -14.41 24.62 10.15
C VAL A 63 -15.13 25.88 9.69
N VAL A 64 -14.66 26.45 8.59
CA VAL A 64 -15.32 27.54 7.86
C VAL A 64 -15.78 27.00 6.51
N ALA A 65 -17.08 26.79 6.39
CA ALA A 65 -17.70 26.35 5.14
C ALA A 65 -18.23 27.56 4.38
N THR A 66 -17.87 27.68 3.10
CA THR A 66 -18.28 28.76 2.20
C THR A 66 -19.07 28.18 1.04
N ASN A 67 -20.30 28.66 0.83
CA ASN A 67 -21.17 28.20 -0.23
C ASN A 67 -21.19 29.22 -1.38
N PRO A 68 -20.50 28.96 -2.51
CA PRO A 68 -20.55 29.84 -3.68
C PRO A 68 -21.88 29.73 -4.46
N GLY A 69 -22.72 28.73 -4.15
CA GLY A 69 -23.98 28.45 -4.82
C GLY A 69 -25.11 29.43 -4.48
N THR A 70 -26.22 29.28 -5.21
CA THR A 70 -27.42 30.13 -5.10
C THR A 70 -28.51 29.55 -4.20
N ALA A 71 -28.37 28.30 -3.75
CA ALA A 71 -29.27 27.64 -2.80
C ALA A 71 -28.52 27.29 -1.51
N PRO A 72 -29.18 27.30 -0.35
CA PRO A 72 -28.55 26.89 0.89
C PRO A 72 -28.21 25.40 0.89
N VAL A 73 -27.11 25.04 1.54
CA VAL A 73 -26.60 23.66 1.61
C VAL A 73 -26.62 23.19 3.07
N LYS A 74 -27.19 22.02 3.31
CA LYS A 74 -27.28 21.43 4.66
C LYS A 74 -26.15 20.44 4.89
N VAL A 75 -25.31 20.74 5.87
CA VAL A 75 -24.26 19.83 6.36
C VAL A 75 -24.84 19.05 7.54
N ARG A 76 -24.66 17.74 7.55
CA ARG A 76 -25.12 16.85 8.63
C ARG A 76 -24.00 16.54 9.62
N SER A 77 -22.82 16.23 9.11
CA SER A 77 -21.69 15.78 9.92
C SER A 77 -20.37 16.23 9.32
N VAL A 78 -19.37 16.33 10.18
CA VAL A 78 -17.98 16.58 9.81
C VAL A 78 -17.18 15.33 10.14
N ARG A 79 -16.40 14.85 9.17
CA ARG A 79 -15.54 13.68 9.32
C ARG A 79 -14.09 14.13 9.32
N LEU A 80 -13.33 13.72 10.33
CA LEU A 80 -11.87 13.77 10.33
C LEU A 80 -11.35 12.34 10.14
N SER A 81 -10.61 12.08 9.07
CA SER A 81 -10.05 10.76 8.81
C SER A 81 -8.58 10.81 8.45
N GLY A 82 -7.84 9.75 8.81
CA GLY A 82 -6.46 9.55 8.41
C GLY A 82 -6.28 8.24 7.66
N VAL A 83 -5.54 8.31 6.56
CA VAL A 83 -5.33 7.20 5.62
C VAL A 83 -3.84 6.96 5.47
N ALA A 84 -3.44 5.68 5.43
CA ALA A 84 -2.13 5.28 4.96
C ALA A 84 -2.27 4.02 4.11
N LEU A 85 -1.50 3.91 3.01
CA LEU A 85 -1.54 2.76 2.10
C LEU A 85 -2.97 2.41 1.62
N ALA A 86 -3.77 3.44 1.31
CA ALA A 86 -5.19 3.33 0.93
C ALA A 86 -6.12 2.68 1.98
N LEU A 87 -5.68 2.55 3.24
CA LEU A 87 -6.46 2.06 4.36
C LEU A 87 -6.75 3.19 5.34
N THR A 88 -8.01 3.33 5.75
CA THR A 88 -8.41 4.28 6.80
C THR A 88 -8.02 3.71 8.17
N PHE A 89 -7.14 4.41 8.88
CA PHE A 89 -6.69 4.00 10.22
C PHE A 89 -7.54 4.59 11.34
N PHE A 90 -8.05 5.80 11.13
CA PHE A 90 -8.99 6.44 12.03
C PHE A 90 -10.00 7.26 11.24
N ALA A 91 -11.22 7.35 11.78
CA ALA A 91 -12.28 8.20 11.27
C ALA A 91 -13.16 8.64 12.44
N TYR A 92 -13.22 9.94 12.68
CA TYR A 92 -14.03 10.57 13.71
C TYR A 92 -15.17 11.34 13.05
N ASP A 93 -16.39 10.85 13.23
CA ASP A 93 -17.61 11.46 12.71
C ASP A 93 -18.28 12.31 13.80
N THR A 94 -18.29 13.63 13.63
CA THR A 94 -19.01 14.55 14.50
C THR A 94 -20.34 14.93 13.85
N THR A 95 -21.45 14.48 14.44
CA THR A 95 -22.79 14.84 13.96
C THR A 95 -23.23 16.15 14.59
N ALA A 96 -23.16 17.22 13.81
CA ALA A 96 -23.60 18.55 14.23
C ALA A 96 -24.20 19.25 13.01
N PRO A 97 -25.53 19.14 12.81
CA PRO A 97 -26.14 19.65 11.61
C PRO A 97 -26.11 21.20 11.59
N PHE A 98 -25.72 21.77 10.46
CA PHE A 98 -25.79 23.21 10.21
C PHE A 98 -26.07 23.49 8.74
N GLU A 99 -26.58 24.68 8.47
CA GLU A 99 -26.91 25.12 7.11
C GLU A 99 -25.97 26.25 6.71
N VAL A 100 -25.42 26.16 5.51
CA VAL A 100 -24.57 27.21 4.93
C VAL A 100 -25.44 28.00 3.94
N PRO A 101 -25.71 29.29 4.22
CA PRO A 101 -26.58 30.10 3.37
C PRO A 101 -25.99 30.26 1.97
N ALA A 102 -26.86 30.48 0.98
CA ALA A 102 -26.44 30.77 -0.39
C ALA A 102 -25.52 32.00 -0.44
N ARG A 103 -24.41 31.91 -1.18
CA ARG A 103 -23.37 32.95 -1.28
C ARG A 103 -22.85 33.46 0.08
N GLY A 104 -22.90 32.62 1.11
CA GLY A 104 -22.44 32.96 2.45
C GLY A 104 -21.49 31.92 3.02
N SER A 105 -21.03 32.19 4.24
CA SER A 105 -20.17 31.28 4.98
C SER A 105 -20.74 31.00 6.37
N THR A 106 -20.31 29.89 6.97
CA THR A 106 -20.68 29.51 8.33
C THR A 106 -19.46 28.89 9.00
N THR A 107 -19.19 29.35 10.22
CA THR A 107 -18.10 28.85 11.05
C THR A 107 -18.67 27.95 12.15
N ARG A 108 -18.06 26.77 12.33
CA ARG A 108 -18.37 25.85 13.42
C ARG A 108 -17.08 25.38 14.07
N THR A 109 -17.12 25.25 15.38
CA THR A 109 -16.02 24.74 16.18
C THR A 109 -16.46 23.44 16.85
N PHE A 110 -15.64 22.42 16.76
CA PHE A 110 -15.83 21.10 17.34
C PHE A 110 -14.66 20.78 18.25
N VAL A 111 -14.95 20.30 19.44
CA VAL A 111 -13.92 19.78 20.34
C VAL A 111 -13.91 18.27 20.17
N LEU A 112 -12.79 17.73 19.67
CA LEU A 112 -12.61 16.31 19.40
C LEU A 112 -11.79 15.69 20.52
N ASP A 113 -12.31 14.61 21.09
CA ASP A 113 -11.53 13.72 21.96
C ASP A 113 -10.94 12.60 21.09
N LEU A 114 -9.61 12.59 21.01
CA LEU A 114 -8.84 11.65 20.17
C LEU A 114 -8.09 10.62 21.01
N GLY A 115 -8.53 10.35 22.25
CA GLY A 115 -7.86 9.41 23.16
C GLY A 115 -7.55 8.03 22.55
N ASP A 116 -8.46 7.49 21.75
CA ASP A 116 -8.30 6.19 21.09
C ASP A 116 -7.23 6.19 19.98
N LEU A 117 -6.86 7.36 19.46
CA LEU A 117 -5.92 7.51 18.36
C LEU A 117 -4.53 6.98 18.72
N ALA A 118 -4.16 7.06 20.01
CA ALA A 118 -2.89 6.52 20.52
C ALA A 118 -2.73 5.02 20.23
N GLY A 119 -3.82 4.27 20.27
CA GLY A 119 -3.84 2.83 19.98
C GLY A 119 -4.02 2.51 18.49
N GLN A 120 -4.38 3.48 17.66
CA GLN A 120 -4.73 3.26 16.25
C GLN A 120 -3.60 3.61 15.29
N ALA A 121 -2.97 4.77 15.46
CA ALA A 121 -2.00 5.30 14.52
C ALA A 121 -0.79 5.97 15.21
N THR A 122 0.33 6.05 14.49
CA THR A 122 1.53 6.79 14.90
C THR A 122 2.31 7.27 13.69
N GLY A 123 2.91 8.46 13.76
CA GLY A 123 3.70 9.06 12.67
C GLY A 123 2.89 9.96 11.76
N LEU A 124 3.42 10.20 10.55
CA LEU A 124 2.79 11.07 9.55
C LEU A 124 1.69 10.32 8.79
N LEU A 125 0.46 10.83 8.85
CA LEU A 125 -0.69 10.29 8.15
C LEU A 125 -1.38 11.38 7.32
N PRO A 126 -1.50 11.21 5.99
CA PRO A 126 -2.43 11.96 5.17
C PRO A 126 -3.81 11.93 5.81
N SER A 127 -4.38 13.11 6.02
CA SER A 127 -5.65 13.28 6.71
C SER A 127 -6.56 14.22 5.93
N SER A 128 -7.86 13.97 6.00
CA SER A 128 -8.89 14.79 5.36
C SER A 128 -9.94 15.20 6.38
N VAL A 129 -10.46 16.41 6.20
CA VAL A 129 -11.66 16.89 6.88
C VAL A 129 -12.74 17.10 5.85
N GLU A 130 -13.78 16.28 5.95
CA GLU A 130 -14.88 16.22 5.00
C GLU A 130 -16.18 16.74 5.63
N LEU A 131 -16.92 17.55 4.87
CA LEU A 131 -18.29 17.93 5.21
C LEU A 131 -19.24 16.99 4.50
N LEU A 132 -20.12 16.33 5.26
CA LEU A 132 -21.01 15.30 4.74
C LEU A 132 -22.47 15.75 4.83
N ASP A 133 -23.25 15.40 3.81
CA ASP A 133 -24.70 15.63 3.77
C ASP A 133 -25.50 14.52 4.49
N ALA A 134 -26.83 14.56 4.35
CA ALA A 134 -27.71 13.55 4.94
C ALA A 134 -27.50 12.13 4.37
N GLN A 135 -27.03 12.01 3.13
CA GLN A 135 -26.73 10.76 2.42
C GLN A 135 -25.26 10.33 2.59
N ARG A 136 -24.45 11.05 3.38
CA ARG A 136 -22.98 10.89 3.50
C ARG A 136 -22.22 11.21 2.22
N ALA A 137 -22.79 12.01 1.32
CA ALA A 137 -22.06 12.54 0.18
C ALA A 137 -21.16 13.69 0.63
N THR A 138 -19.94 13.74 0.09
CA THR A 138 -18.96 14.79 0.39
C THR A 138 -19.38 16.09 -0.28
N LEU A 139 -19.67 17.09 0.55
CA LEU A 139 -20.01 18.45 0.15
C LEU A 139 -18.76 19.32 0.00
N GLY A 140 -17.67 19.00 0.68
CA GLY A 140 -16.41 19.72 0.60
C GLY A 140 -15.36 19.03 1.44
N GLU A 141 -14.10 19.22 1.08
CA GLU A 141 -12.96 18.53 1.66
C GLU A 141 -11.79 19.49 1.83
N ALA A 142 -11.05 19.33 2.93
CA ALA A 142 -9.74 19.94 3.13
C ALA A 142 -8.75 18.85 3.53
N THR A 143 -7.64 18.74 2.81
CA THR A 143 -6.59 17.75 3.06
C THR A 143 -5.42 18.37 3.83
N THR A 144 -4.73 17.55 4.62
CA THR A 144 -3.56 17.93 5.40
C THR A 144 -2.74 16.68 5.75
N VAL A 145 -1.59 16.87 6.41
CA VAL A 145 -0.81 15.78 6.99
C VAL A 145 -0.88 15.89 8.50
N ALA A 146 -1.39 14.86 9.16
CA ALA A 146 -1.38 14.77 10.63
C ALA A 146 -0.09 14.10 11.11
N ASP A 147 0.62 14.74 12.04
CA ASP A 147 1.70 14.11 12.80
C ASP A 147 1.13 13.55 14.11
N VAL A 148 0.76 12.27 14.07
CA VAL A 148 0.09 11.58 15.17
C VAL A 148 1.13 11.06 16.17
N GLN A 149 1.06 11.56 17.41
CA GLN A 149 1.94 11.14 18.51
C GLN A 149 1.38 9.94 19.28
N GLY A 150 1.06 8.87 18.57
CA GLY A 150 0.51 7.67 19.17
C GLY A 150 1.57 6.71 19.71
N SER A 151 1.14 5.48 20.01
CA SER A 151 2.01 4.42 20.50
C SER A 151 2.67 3.65 19.34
N PHE A 152 3.91 3.19 19.56
CA PHE A 152 4.56 2.22 18.66
C PHE A 152 3.83 0.87 18.60
N TRP A 153 3.03 0.55 19.62
CA TRP A 153 2.17 -0.63 19.67
C TRP A 153 0.76 -0.39 19.10
N SER A 154 0.56 0.74 18.42
CA SER A 154 -0.69 1.01 17.71
C SER A 154 -0.96 -0.02 16.62
N VAL A 155 -2.21 -0.11 16.16
CA VAL A 155 -2.61 -0.97 15.03
C VAL A 155 -1.71 -0.73 13.82
N TYR A 156 -1.42 0.52 13.49
CA TYR A 156 -0.49 0.87 12.42
C TYR A 156 0.94 0.38 12.67
N GLY A 157 1.46 0.57 13.89
CA GLY A 157 2.81 0.11 14.27
C GLY A 157 2.95 -1.42 14.20
N VAL A 158 1.98 -2.15 14.72
CA VAL A 158 1.94 -3.63 14.67
C VAL A 158 1.78 -4.12 13.24
N PHE A 159 0.97 -3.46 12.42
CA PHE A 159 0.86 -3.74 11.00
C PHE A 159 2.22 -3.60 10.30
N GLY A 160 2.94 -2.49 10.55
CA GLY A 160 4.29 -2.28 10.04
C GLY A 160 5.28 -3.36 10.48
N LEU A 161 5.20 -3.78 11.75
CA LEU A 161 6.04 -4.86 12.28
C LEU A 161 5.74 -6.22 11.62
N ALA A 162 4.46 -6.55 11.45
CA ALA A 162 4.05 -7.77 10.76
C ALA A 162 4.53 -7.77 9.30
N MET A 163 4.41 -6.64 8.61
CA MET A 163 4.93 -6.45 7.25
C MET A 163 6.45 -6.61 7.19
N LEU A 164 7.19 -6.09 8.18
CA LEU A 164 8.63 -6.28 8.30
C LEU A 164 8.99 -7.76 8.44
N VAL A 165 8.32 -8.50 9.35
CA VAL A 165 8.55 -9.93 9.55
C VAL A 165 8.28 -10.72 8.27
N LEU A 166 7.16 -10.46 7.60
CA LEU A 166 6.83 -11.12 6.33
C LEU A 166 7.86 -10.81 5.23
N THR A 167 8.36 -9.58 5.19
CA THR A 167 9.41 -9.16 4.25
C THR A 167 10.73 -9.88 4.52
N VAL A 168 11.14 -9.98 5.78
CA VAL A 168 12.34 -10.72 6.19
C VAL A 168 12.19 -12.20 5.82
N LEU A 169 11.04 -12.82 6.08
CA LEU A 169 10.76 -14.19 5.67
C LEU A 169 10.81 -14.36 4.15
N ALA A 170 10.23 -13.42 3.39
CA ALA A 170 10.30 -13.44 1.92
C ALA A 170 11.75 -13.41 1.43
N TRP A 171 12.58 -12.53 1.98
CA TRP A 171 14.02 -12.49 1.70
C TRP A 171 14.72 -13.80 2.07
N LEU A 172 14.48 -14.33 3.28
CA LEU A 172 15.08 -15.59 3.72
C LEU A 172 14.71 -16.75 2.78
N THR A 173 13.45 -16.86 2.35
CA THR A 173 13.06 -17.93 1.42
C THR A 173 13.72 -17.79 0.04
N ALA A 174 13.90 -16.56 -0.46
CA ALA A 174 14.56 -16.29 -1.72
C ALA A 174 16.07 -16.59 -1.64
N LEU A 175 16.73 -16.13 -0.57
CA LEU A 175 18.15 -16.34 -0.33
C LEU A 175 18.47 -17.81 -0.03
N LEU A 176 17.64 -18.51 0.76
CA LEU A 176 17.80 -19.95 0.99
C LEU A 176 17.61 -20.76 -0.30
N ALA A 177 16.72 -20.35 -1.19
CA ALA A 177 16.57 -21.01 -2.49
C ALA A 177 17.79 -20.79 -3.39
N LEU A 178 18.38 -19.60 -3.35
CA LEU A 178 19.65 -19.28 -4.01
C LEU A 178 20.78 -20.15 -3.43
N ALA A 179 20.94 -20.17 -2.11
CA ALA A 179 21.98 -20.93 -1.42
C ALA A 179 21.85 -22.45 -1.63
N ARG A 180 20.63 -22.97 -1.76
CA ARG A 180 20.37 -24.40 -2.06
C ARG A 180 20.43 -24.73 -3.55
N HIS A 181 20.82 -23.78 -4.41
CA HIS A 181 20.82 -23.92 -5.87
C HIS A 181 19.47 -24.39 -6.46
N ARG A 182 18.35 -24.08 -5.80
CA ARG A 182 16.99 -24.47 -6.22
C ARG A 182 16.29 -23.39 -7.04
N LEU A 183 17.07 -22.55 -7.71
CA LEU A 183 16.55 -21.52 -8.59
C LEU A 183 16.18 -22.10 -9.95
N ALA A 184 15.10 -21.58 -10.54
CA ALA A 184 14.69 -21.99 -11.88
C ALA A 184 15.80 -21.68 -12.89
N PRO A 185 16.00 -22.51 -13.94
CA PRO A 185 16.98 -22.22 -14.98
C PRO A 185 16.62 -20.95 -15.77
N ASN A 186 15.32 -20.61 -15.85
CA ASN A 186 14.84 -19.38 -16.49
C ASN A 186 15.09 -18.15 -15.60
N ARG A 187 15.87 -17.19 -16.11
CA ARG A 187 16.19 -15.91 -15.46
C ARG A 187 14.94 -15.09 -15.09
N TRP A 188 13.92 -15.11 -15.92
CA TRP A 188 12.65 -14.39 -15.64
C TRP A 188 11.94 -14.95 -14.41
N ARG A 189 11.80 -16.30 -14.35
CA ARG A 189 11.19 -16.98 -13.19
C ARG A 189 11.97 -16.76 -11.90
N ARG A 190 13.29 -16.56 -12.00
CA ARG A 190 14.12 -16.19 -10.85
C ARG A 190 13.85 -14.78 -10.39
N GLY A 191 13.82 -13.79 -11.29
CA GLY A 191 13.44 -12.42 -10.96
C GLY A 191 12.07 -12.36 -10.28
N LEU A 192 11.07 -13.05 -10.84
CA LEU A 192 9.71 -13.12 -10.27
C LEU A 192 9.68 -13.68 -8.83
N ARG A 193 10.63 -14.54 -8.45
CA ARG A 193 10.71 -15.11 -7.10
C ARG A 193 11.15 -14.08 -6.04
N PHE A 194 11.89 -13.05 -6.44
CA PHE A 194 12.36 -11.99 -5.55
C PHE A 194 11.39 -10.81 -5.44
N LEU A 195 10.38 -10.73 -6.33
CA LEU A 195 9.39 -9.65 -6.31
C LEU A 195 8.67 -9.48 -4.96
N PRO A 196 8.15 -10.54 -4.30
CA PRO A 196 7.46 -10.37 -3.03
C PRO A 196 8.35 -9.72 -1.95
N ALA A 197 9.63 -10.06 -1.93
CA ALA A 197 10.60 -9.46 -1.01
C ALA A 197 10.85 -7.98 -1.34
N GLY A 198 10.93 -7.62 -2.62
CA GLY A 198 11.06 -6.23 -3.06
C GLY A 198 9.84 -5.36 -2.75
N PHE A 199 8.63 -5.86 -3.04
CA PHE A 199 7.38 -5.18 -2.66
C PHE A 199 7.29 -4.96 -1.16
N GLY A 200 7.56 -6.01 -0.36
CA GLY A 200 7.59 -5.90 1.10
C GLY A 200 8.61 -4.87 1.59
N THR A 201 9.81 -4.84 0.99
CA THR A 201 10.86 -3.88 1.34
C THR A 201 10.41 -2.44 1.09
N GLY A 202 9.78 -2.17 -0.05
CA GLY A 202 9.26 -0.85 -0.37
C GLY A 202 8.16 -0.39 0.59
N LEU A 203 7.19 -1.27 0.88
CA LEU A 203 6.10 -0.97 1.82
C LEU A 203 6.64 -0.69 3.23
N VAL A 204 7.54 -1.55 3.71
CA VAL A 204 8.19 -1.37 5.02
C VAL A 204 8.98 -0.07 5.07
N ALA A 205 9.66 0.32 3.99
CA ALA A 205 10.38 1.59 3.93
C ALA A 205 9.43 2.79 4.05
N VAL A 206 8.32 2.81 3.31
CA VAL A 206 7.31 3.88 3.39
C VAL A 206 6.72 4.00 4.79
N ILE A 207 6.32 2.88 5.40
CA ILE A 207 5.81 2.84 6.78
C ILE A 207 6.88 3.36 7.75
N SER A 208 8.13 2.91 7.60
CA SER A 208 9.23 3.34 8.48
C SER A 208 9.48 4.84 8.37
N LEU A 209 9.49 5.39 7.16
CA LEU A 209 9.65 6.84 6.92
C LEU A 209 8.50 7.65 7.53
N SER A 210 7.26 7.13 7.45
CA SER A 210 6.07 7.72 8.06
C SER A 210 6.17 7.73 9.60
N VAL A 211 6.52 6.60 10.20
CA VAL A 211 6.66 6.46 11.67
C VAL A 211 7.83 7.29 12.20
N LEU A 212 8.94 7.37 11.46
CA LEU A 212 10.10 8.21 11.77
C LEU A 212 9.85 9.70 11.50
N ARG A 213 8.65 10.08 11.03
CA ARG A 213 8.24 11.45 10.72
C ARG A 213 9.13 12.15 9.67
N LEU A 214 9.66 11.36 8.73
CA LEU A 214 10.49 11.86 7.65
C LEU A 214 9.67 12.22 6.42
N VAL A 215 8.75 11.33 6.02
CA VAL A 215 7.98 11.48 4.79
C VAL A 215 6.56 10.90 4.98
N PRO A 216 5.49 11.62 4.62
CA PRO A 216 4.14 11.07 4.68
C PRO A 216 3.94 9.97 3.61
N PRO A 217 3.14 8.93 3.90
CA PRO A 217 2.81 7.85 2.98
C PRO A 217 1.78 8.32 1.94
N GLU A 218 2.17 9.25 1.07
CA GLU A 218 1.35 9.72 -0.04
C GLU A 218 1.54 8.84 -1.29
N PRO A 219 0.50 8.62 -2.11
CA PRO A 219 0.59 7.79 -3.32
C PRO A 219 1.70 8.23 -4.29
N ALA A 220 1.98 9.53 -4.34
CA ALA A 220 3.02 10.11 -5.20
C ALA A 220 4.44 9.66 -4.80
N ILE A 221 4.67 9.30 -3.54
CA ILE A 221 5.95 8.84 -3.02
C ILE A 221 5.94 7.33 -2.82
N GLU A 222 4.84 6.79 -2.29
CA GLU A 222 4.66 5.37 -2.03
C GLU A 222 4.86 4.53 -3.30
N ILE A 223 4.16 4.87 -4.38
CA ILE A 223 4.15 4.06 -5.61
C ILE A 223 5.56 3.96 -6.21
N PRO A 224 6.31 5.07 -6.43
CA PRO A 224 7.68 4.99 -6.92
C PRO A 224 8.63 4.21 -5.99
N VAL A 225 8.51 4.38 -4.67
CA VAL A 225 9.38 3.67 -3.71
C VAL A 225 9.14 2.17 -3.74
N VAL A 226 7.87 1.76 -3.73
CA VAL A 226 7.47 0.35 -3.76
C VAL A 226 7.86 -0.30 -5.08
N LEU A 227 7.55 0.34 -6.21
CA LEU A 227 7.91 -0.18 -7.53
C LEU A 227 9.43 -0.19 -7.75
N GLY A 228 10.15 0.82 -7.26
CA GLY A 228 11.61 0.87 -7.31
C GLY A 228 12.25 -0.27 -6.54
N ALA A 229 11.81 -0.53 -5.30
CA ALA A 229 12.30 -1.64 -4.50
C ALA A 229 11.97 -3.01 -5.13
N ALA A 230 10.76 -3.16 -5.68
CA ALA A 230 10.36 -4.36 -6.42
C ALA A 230 11.23 -4.59 -7.67
N ALA A 231 11.50 -3.53 -8.44
CA ALA A 231 12.35 -3.60 -9.63
C ALA A 231 13.80 -3.99 -9.27
N ILE A 232 14.37 -3.41 -8.20
CA ILE A 232 15.71 -3.76 -7.71
C ILE A 232 15.75 -5.23 -7.29
N ALA A 233 14.79 -5.70 -6.51
CA ALA A 233 14.74 -7.10 -6.08
C ALA A 233 14.57 -8.06 -7.27
N PHE A 234 13.75 -7.69 -8.25
CA PHE A 234 13.60 -8.45 -9.50
C PHE A 234 14.93 -8.53 -10.25
N LEU A 235 15.65 -7.41 -10.41
CA LEU A 235 16.96 -7.36 -11.06
C LEU A 235 17.99 -8.23 -10.32
N LEU A 236 18.01 -8.17 -8.99
CA LEU A 236 18.86 -9.04 -8.18
C LEU A 236 18.56 -10.51 -8.47
N GLY A 237 17.28 -10.90 -8.44
CA GLY A 237 16.85 -12.25 -8.80
C GLY A 237 17.21 -12.65 -10.24
N TYR A 238 17.07 -11.74 -11.20
CA TYR A 238 17.40 -11.94 -12.61
C TYR A 238 18.90 -12.13 -12.86
N LEU A 239 19.75 -11.45 -12.07
CA LEU A 239 21.21 -11.48 -12.19
C LEU A 239 21.89 -12.57 -11.37
N THR A 240 21.17 -13.29 -10.50
CA THR A 240 21.75 -14.42 -9.74
C THR A 240 22.46 -15.46 -10.66
N PRO A 241 23.50 -16.16 -10.17
CA PRO A 241 24.23 -17.15 -10.99
C PRO A 241 23.34 -18.33 -11.44
N HIS A 242 23.73 -19.00 -12.53
CA HIS A 242 23.05 -20.22 -12.98
C HIS A 242 23.27 -21.34 -11.95
N PRO A 243 22.27 -22.17 -11.62
CA PRO A 243 22.53 -23.40 -10.88
C PRO A 243 23.54 -24.21 -11.68
N ALA A 244 24.66 -24.61 -11.08
CA ALA A 244 25.63 -25.47 -11.75
C ALA A 244 24.90 -26.72 -12.27
N ALA A 245 25.18 -27.13 -13.51
CA ALA A 245 24.72 -28.42 -14.00
C ALA A 245 25.13 -29.47 -12.96
N PRO A 246 24.25 -30.45 -12.62
CA PRO A 246 24.69 -31.55 -11.77
C PRO A 246 25.99 -32.06 -12.37
N ALA A 247 27.06 -32.09 -11.56
CA ALA A 247 28.34 -32.61 -11.99
C ALA A 247 28.03 -33.90 -12.71
N ALA A 248 28.29 -33.94 -14.03
CA ALA A 248 28.09 -35.14 -14.81
C ALA A 248 28.82 -36.20 -14.01
N ALA A 249 28.07 -37.13 -13.40
CA ALA A 249 28.65 -38.27 -12.72
C ALA A 249 29.69 -38.78 -13.68
N ALA A 250 30.97 -38.71 -13.25
CA ALA A 250 32.14 -38.96 -14.08
C ALA A 250 31.75 -40.01 -15.10
N ALA A 251 31.59 -39.58 -16.36
CA ALA A 251 31.13 -40.45 -17.42
C ALA A 251 32.16 -41.58 -17.42
N GLY A 252 31.73 -42.72 -16.90
CA GLY A 252 32.52 -43.93 -16.87
C GLY A 252 32.95 -44.18 -18.29
N ASP A 253 34.25 -44.09 -18.48
CA ASP A 253 34.98 -44.50 -19.65
C ASP A 253 34.42 -45.84 -20.16
N GLY A 254 34.08 -45.91 -21.46
CA GLY A 254 33.92 -47.18 -22.17
C GLY A 254 32.53 -47.85 -22.23
N ALA A 255 31.55 -47.25 -22.90
CA ALA A 255 30.46 -48.03 -23.53
C ALA A 255 30.19 -47.55 -24.96
N THR A 256 31.06 -47.94 -25.89
CA THR A 256 30.74 -47.91 -27.32
C THR A 256 29.58 -48.88 -27.57
N VAL A 257 28.38 -48.33 -27.80
CA VAL A 257 27.23 -49.11 -28.26
C VAL A 257 27.55 -49.62 -29.67
N ARG A 258 27.83 -50.93 -29.78
CA ARG A 258 27.98 -51.61 -31.06
C ARG A 258 26.62 -51.60 -31.76
N LEU A 259 26.49 -50.86 -32.86
CA LEU A 259 25.34 -50.97 -33.74
C LEU A 259 25.38 -52.36 -34.42
N PRO A 260 24.29 -53.14 -34.43
CA PRO A 260 24.26 -54.40 -35.15
C PRO A 260 24.40 -54.11 -36.65
N VAL A 261 25.42 -54.72 -37.27
CA VAL A 261 25.63 -54.69 -38.72
C VAL A 261 24.45 -55.42 -39.37
N PRO A 262 23.73 -54.81 -40.33
CA PRO A 262 22.64 -55.48 -41.03
C PRO A 262 23.20 -56.67 -41.82
N SER A 263 22.59 -57.84 -41.64
CA SER A 263 22.95 -59.06 -42.37
C SER A 263 22.75 -58.86 -43.86
N THR A 264 23.83 -58.99 -44.63
CA THR A 264 23.83 -59.06 -46.09
C THR A 264 22.86 -60.16 -46.53
N GLN A 265 21.70 -59.78 -47.09
CA GLN A 265 20.89 -60.73 -47.85
C GLN A 265 21.53 -60.87 -49.23
N GLU A 266 22.14 -62.02 -49.47
CA GLU A 266 22.52 -62.50 -50.79
C GLU A 266 21.26 -62.57 -51.66
N PHE A 267 21.13 -61.68 -52.64
CA PHE A 267 20.19 -61.85 -53.74
C PHE A 267 20.89 -62.63 -54.85
N THR A 268 20.71 -63.94 -54.84
CA THR A 268 20.99 -64.81 -55.98
C THR A 268 19.80 -64.77 -56.93
N ARG A 269 19.96 -64.15 -58.11
CA ARG A 269 19.33 -64.63 -59.35
C ARG A 269 19.97 -64.04 -60.60
#